data_AF-A0AAV9TMK8-F1
#
_entry.id   AF-A0AAV9TMK8-F1
#
_cell.length_a   1.000
_cell.length_b   1.000
_cell.length_c   1.000
_cell.angle_alpha   90.00
_cell.angle_beta   90.00
_cell.angle_gamma   90.00
#
_symmetry.space_group_name_H-M   'P 1'
#
loop_
_entity.id
_entity.type
_entity.pdbx_description
1 polymer ?
#
loop_
_entity_poly.entity_id
_entity_poly.type
_entity_poly.pdbx_seq_one_letter_code
_entity_poly.pdbx_strand_id
1 'polypeptide(L)'
;MLYDANPSFFGPDVESDIATAALPSPPSTADPASVMDCSSLSPPEFPDSYLLPMSDLKVLKALLRVATRLGSRSVMWDPAATSPFNLGVGTPAELLPETWRPTTSQVLVPHHPIMDFLPWPDVRDRIINLFSLPDEARPPAARGQLGLVNFAYDLEDSGEGARIWGADPYDESSWEVGQVLFERWWFVFDRKVIEQSNKWRRLRGAAALQMRPGSVVDLSETAN
;
A
#
# COMPACT_ATOMS: atom_id res chain seq x y z
N MET A 1 -27.86 10.07 -45.97
CA MET A 1 -27.93 9.15 -47.14
C MET A 1 -26.52 8.97 -47.63
N LEU A 2 -25.97 7.76 -47.47
CA LEU A 2 -25.75 6.75 -48.54
C LEU A 2 -24.35 6.89 -49.17
N TYR A 3 -23.40 6.14 -48.58
CA TYR A 3 -22.35 5.26 -49.15
C TYR A 3 -21.63 5.53 -50.50
N ASP A 4 -20.58 4.70 -50.68
CA ASP A 4 -19.80 4.37 -51.89
C ASP A 4 -18.74 5.38 -52.40
N ALA A 5 -17.65 4.98 -53.08
CA ALA A 5 -16.80 3.76 -53.06
C ALA A 5 -15.57 4.01 -53.97
N ASN A 6 -14.46 3.25 -53.78
CA ASN A 6 -13.31 3.14 -54.71
C ASN A 6 -13.75 2.72 -56.15
N PRO A 7 -12.99 2.90 -57.26
CA PRO A 7 -11.56 2.54 -57.47
C PRO A 7 -10.77 3.60 -58.34
N SER A 8 -9.62 3.38 -59.04
CA SER A 8 -8.85 2.17 -59.42
C SER A 8 -7.35 2.38 -59.70
N PHE A 9 -6.59 1.31 -59.41
CA PHE A 9 -5.42 0.71 -60.10
C PHE A 9 -5.28 0.95 -61.63
N PHE A 10 -4.04 1.10 -62.18
CA PHE A 10 -3.46 0.34 -63.34
C PHE A 10 -2.19 0.96 -64.02
N GLY A 11 -1.05 0.22 -64.00
CA GLY A 11 0.03 0.14 -65.03
C GLY A 11 0.96 1.35 -65.33
N PRO A 12 2.02 1.18 -66.16
CA PRO A 12 2.55 -0.05 -66.79
C PRO A 12 4.08 -0.30 -66.61
N ASP A 13 4.58 -1.38 -67.22
CA ASP A 13 5.94 -1.94 -67.14
C ASP A 13 7.02 -1.27 -68.03
N VAL A 14 8.30 -1.48 -67.69
CA VAL A 14 9.45 -1.48 -68.64
C VAL A 14 10.51 -2.51 -68.20
N GLU A 15 10.78 -3.50 -69.04
CA GLU A 15 11.94 -4.40 -68.93
C GLU A 15 13.19 -3.81 -69.61
N SER A 16 14.39 -4.18 -69.14
CA SER A 16 15.61 -4.09 -69.96
C SER A 16 16.66 -5.12 -69.53
N ASP A 17 16.87 -6.14 -70.36
CA ASP A 17 17.88 -7.19 -70.18
C ASP A 17 19.32 -6.67 -70.30
N ILE A 18 20.20 -7.09 -69.37
CA ILE A 18 21.61 -7.41 -69.69
C ILE A 18 22.01 -8.67 -68.90
N ALA A 19 22.13 -9.80 -69.60
CA ALA A 19 22.67 -11.04 -69.03
C ALA A 19 24.20 -11.09 -69.14
N THR A 20 24.91 -11.49 -68.09
CA THR A 20 26.34 -11.89 -68.20
C THR A 20 26.72 -12.93 -67.13
N ALA A 21 27.20 -14.09 -67.61
CA ALA A 21 28.02 -15.11 -66.95
C ALA A 21 27.62 -15.64 -65.55
N ALA A 22 27.17 -16.90 -65.52
CA ALA A 22 27.04 -17.67 -64.29
C ALA A 22 28.37 -18.28 -63.82
N LEU A 23 28.59 -18.31 -62.50
CA LEU A 23 29.52 -19.22 -61.82
C LEU A 23 28.73 -20.14 -60.88
N PRO A 24 29.03 -21.44 -60.81
CA PRO A 24 28.27 -22.37 -59.96
C PRO A 24 28.56 -22.14 -58.49
N SER A 25 27.51 -21.87 -57.71
CA SER A 25 27.59 -21.83 -56.24
C SER A 25 27.57 -23.24 -55.66
N PRO A 26 28.33 -23.54 -54.58
CA PRO A 26 28.22 -24.82 -53.88
C PRO A 26 26.85 -24.93 -53.17
N PRO A 27 26.32 -26.14 -52.96
CA PRO A 27 25.05 -26.33 -52.24
C PRO A 27 25.20 -25.91 -50.77
N SER A 28 24.55 -24.82 -50.39
CA SER A 28 24.46 -24.38 -48.99
C SER A 28 23.44 -25.25 -48.23
N THR A 29 23.87 -26.42 -47.78
CA THR A 29 23.14 -27.24 -46.82
C THR A 29 23.32 -26.70 -45.41
N ALA A 30 22.76 -25.53 -45.14
CA ALA A 30 22.62 -24.96 -43.81
C ALA A 30 21.14 -24.82 -43.51
N ASP A 31 20.58 -25.80 -42.79
CA ASP A 31 19.19 -25.77 -42.35
C ASP A 31 19.03 -24.72 -41.23
N PRO A 32 18.22 -23.66 -41.40
CA PRO A 32 18.04 -22.64 -40.36
C PRO A 32 17.39 -23.18 -39.08
N ALA A 33 16.83 -24.40 -39.07
CA ALA A 33 16.40 -25.07 -37.85
C ALA A 33 17.57 -25.46 -36.93
N SER A 34 18.80 -25.59 -37.44
CA SER A 34 19.97 -26.06 -36.67
C SER A 34 20.58 -25.05 -35.71
N VAL A 35 20.20 -23.77 -35.79
CA VAL A 35 20.67 -22.70 -34.87
C VAL A 35 19.72 -22.44 -33.69
N MET A 36 18.54 -23.07 -33.68
CA MET A 36 17.67 -23.11 -32.50
C MET A 36 18.03 -24.31 -31.63
N ASP A 37 19.14 -24.18 -30.91
CA ASP A 37 19.34 -24.98 -29.70
C ASP A 37 18.32 -24.51 -28.64
N CYS A 38 17.15 -25.16 -28.61
CA CYS A 38 16.09 -24.87 -27.64
C CYS A 38 16.43 -25.29 -26.20
N SER A 39 17.70 -25.60 -25.89
CA SER A 39 18.21 -25.95 -24.57
C SER A 39 18.41 -24.73 -23.64
N SER A 40 17.42 -23.82 -23.55
CA SER A 40 17.22 -22.91 -22.40
C SER A 40 16.04 -21.93 -22.60
N LEU A 41 14.83 -22.44 -22.84
CA LEU A 41 13.59 -21.66 -22.64
C LEU A 41 12.96 -21.85 -21.26
N SER A 42 13.77 -22.15 -20.24
CA SER A 42 13.45 -21.70 -18.89
C SER A 42 13.47 -20.16 -18.91
N PRO A 43 12.39 -19.46 -18.50
CA PRO A 43 12.51 -18.06 -18.13
C PRO A 43 13.67 -17.88 -17.15
N PRO A 44 14.28 -16.69 -17.03
CA PRO A 44 15.18 -16.43 -15.91
C PRO A 44 14.39 -16.65 -14.61
N GLU A 45 14.58 -17.82 -14.01
CA GLU A 45 13.92 -18.23 -12.77
C GLU A 45 14.65 -17.54 -11.63
N PHE A 46 14.43 -16.23 -11.54
CA PHE A 46 14.68 -15.41 -10.37
C PHE A 46 14.02 -16.11 -9.17
N PRO A 47 14.79 -16.76 -8.27
CA PRO A 47 14.23 -17.56 -7.17
C PRO A 47 13.38 -16.73 -6.19
N ASP A 48 13.54 -15.42 -6.28
CA ASP A 48 12.94 -14.31 -5.57
C ASP A 48 11.66 -13.75 -6.23
N SER A 49 11.34 -14.07 -7.50
CA SER A 49 10.11 -13.57 -8.16
C SER A 49 8.81 -14.02 -7.48
N TYR A 50 8.82 -15.17 -6.80
CA TYR A 50 7.67 -15.67 -6.02
C TYR A 50 7.67 -15.21 -4.56
N LEU A 51 8.69 -14.47 -4.14
CA LEU A 51 8.90 -13.99 -2.77
C LEU A 51 8.61 -12.50 -2.60
N LEU A 52 7.84 -11.88 -3.50
CA LEU A 52 7.26 -10.56 -3.27
C LEU A 52 6.50 -10.59 -1.92
N PRO A 53 6.99 -9.90 -0.87
CA PRO A 53 6.34 -9.95 0.43
C PRO A 53 5.05 -9.15 0.29
N MET A 54 3.91 -9.84 0.12
CA MET A 54 2.61 -9.18 0.03
C MET A 54 2.16 -8.68 1.42
N SER A 55 2.91 -7.73 1.98
CA SER A 55 2.64 -7.01 3.22
C SER A 55 1.23 -6.46 3.23
N ASP A 56 0.85 -5.86 2.12
CA ASP A 56 -0.38 -5.15 1.87
C ASP A 56 -1.55 -6.13 2.00
N LEU A 57 -1.42 -7.32 1.41
CA LEU A 57 -2.38 -8.41 1.56
C LEU A 57 -2.42 -8.98 3.00
N LYS A 58 -1.29 -8.98 3.73
CA LYS A 58 -1.26 -9.36 5.16
C LYS A 58 -1.97 -8.32 6.03
N VAL A 59 -1.73 -7.04 5.79
CA VAL A 59 -2.36 -5.91 6.48
C VAL A 59 -3.84 -5.87 6.18
N LEU A 60 -4.26 -5.91 4.92
CA LEU A 60 -5.66 -5.98 4.53
C LEU A 60 -6.37 -7.19 5.15
N LYS A 61 -5.77 -8.39 5.14
CA LYS A 61 -6.32 -9.58 5.82
C LYS A 61 -6.44 -9.39 7.34
N ALA A 62 -5.51 -8.68 7.96
CA ALA A 62 -5.56 -8.35 9.39
C ALA A 62 -6.64 -7.32 9.71
N LEU A 63 -6.68 -6.20 8.99
CA LEU A 63 -7.70 -5.16 9.11
C LEU A 63 -9.11 -5.75 8.92
N LEU A 64 -9.31 -6.64 7.94
CA LEU A 64 -10.57 -7.38 7.77
C LEU A 64 -10.91 -8.29 8.96
N ARG A 65 -9.92 -8.98 9.55
CA ARG A 65 -10.14 -9.82 10.75
C ARG A 65 -10.50 -8.96 11.96
N VAL A 66 -9.76 -7.88 12.19
CA VAL A 66 -9.99 -6.89 13.25
C VAL A 66 -11.36 -6.24 13.10
N ALA A 67 -11.68 -5.65 11.94
CA ALA A 67 -12.98 -5.04 11.68
C ALA A 67 -14.15 -6.05 11.83
N THR A 68 -13.94 -7.33 11.49
CA THR A 68 -14.93 -8.38 11.79
C THR A 68 -15.08 -8.62 13.29
N ARG A 69 -13.99 -8.62 14.06
CA ARG A 69 -14.01 -8.86 15.51
C ARG A 69 -14.57 -7.70 16.32
N LEU A 70 -14.41 -6.46 15.87
CA LEU A 70 -14.92 -5.26 16.55
C LEU A 70 -16.38 -4.92 16.16
N GLY A 71 -16.91 -5.52 15.09
CA GLY A 71 -18.27 -5.26 14.57
C GLY A 71 -18.34 -4.23 13.44
N SER A 72 -17.20 -3.73 12.96
CA SER A 72 -17.09 -2.62 12.00
C SER A 72 -17.00 -3.05 10.53
N ARG A 73 -16.95 -4.35 10.20
CA ARG A 73 -16.66 -4.86 8.85
C ARG A 73 -17.58 -4.29 7.74
N SER A 74 -18.85 -4.06 8.03
CA SER A 74 -19.82 -3.53 7.07
C SER A 74 -19.64 -2.03 6.77
N VAL A 75 -19.00 -1.29 7.68
CA VAL A 75 -18.87 0.18 7.63
C VAL A 75 -17.42 0.65 7.47
N MET A 76 -16.44 -0.25 7.52
CA MET A 76 -15.01 0.10 7.54
C MET A 76 -14.52 0.89 6.31
N TRP A 77 -15.23 0.82 5.18
CA TRP A 77 -14.91 1.50 3.92
C TRP A 77 -15.80 2.71 3.62
N ASP A 78 -16.81 2.99 4.45
CA ASP A 78 -17.66 4.17 4.29
C ASP A 78 -16.96 5.38 4.94
N PRO A 79 -16.55 6.41 4.18
CA PRO A 79 -15.82 7.56 4.71
C PRO A 79 -16.66 8.42 5.68
N ALA A 80 -17.99 8.26 5.69
CA ALA A 80 -18.90 8.94 6.62
C ALA A 80 -19.27 8.08 7.85
N ALA A 81 -18.75 6.86 7.96
CA ALA A 81 -19.07 5.97 9.07
C ALA A 81 -18.59 6.50 10.44
N THR A 82 -19.43 6.29 11.45
CA THR A 82 -19.05 6.43 12.86
C THR A 82 -18.76 5.03 13.45
N SER A 83 -17.76 4.94 14.34
CA SER A 83 -17.39 3.69 15.01
C SER A 83 -18.57 3.01 15.69
N PRO A 84 -18.77 1.70 15.50
CA PRO A 84 -19.72 0.91 16.29
C PRO A 84 -19.56 1.04 17.80
N PHE A 85 -18.34 1.29 18.31
CA PHE A 85 -18.12 1.50 19.74
C PHE A 85 -18.76 2.79 20.24
N ASN A 86 -18.61 3.90 19.52
CA ASN A 86 -19.26 5.16 19.85
C ASN A 86 -20.78 5.08 19.69
N LEU A 87 -21.26 4.30 18.73
CA LEU A 87 -22.70 4.04 18.52
C LEU A 87 -23.30 3.03 19.52
N GLY A 88 -22.50 2.40 20.39
CA GLY A 88 -22.95 1.38 21.34
C GLY A 88 -23.41 0.05 20.71
N VAL A 89 -23.04 -0.21 19.44
CA VAL A 89 -23.38 -1.42 18.67
C VAL A 89 -22.18 -2.27 18.29
N GLY A 90 -20.98 -1.87 18.71
CA GLY A 90 -19.75 -2.64 18.55
C GLY A 90 -19.70 -3.89 19.45
N THR A 91 -18.72 -4.75 19.22
CA THR A 91 -18.56 -5.99 20.00
C THR A 91 -18.34 -5.67 21.50
N PRO A 92 -19.10 -6.26 22.43
CA PRO A 92 -18.93 -6.03 23.87
C PRO A 92 -17.50 -6.31 24.38
N ALA A 93 -17.01 -5.48 25.29
CA ALA A 93 -15.61 -5.46 25.75
C ALA A 93 -15.18 -6.79 26.42
N GLU A 94 -16.11 -7.47 27.08
CA GLU A 94 -15.93 -8.79 27.68
C GLU A 94 -15.64 -9.91 26.64
N LEU A 95 -15.99 -9.70 25.37
CA LEU A 95 -15.71 -10.63 24.27
C LEU A 95 -14.40 -10.29 23.52
N LEU A 96 -13.72 -9.22 23.90
CA LEU A 96 -12.49 -8.73 23.27
C LEU A 96 -11.24 -9.02 24.13
N PRO A 97 -10.09 -9.35 23.50
CA PRO A 97 -8.80 -9.35 24.19
C PRO A 97 -8.53 -8.00 24.86
N GLU A 98 -7.75 -7.99 25.94
CA GLU A 98 -7.55 -6.80 26.79
C GLU A 98 -7.11 -5.55 26.01
N THR A 99 -6.10 -5.69 25.13
CA THR A 99 -5.60 -4.60 24.26
C THR A 99 -6.62 -4.11 23.23
N TRP A 100 -7.63 -4.91 22.90
CA TRP A 100 -8.64 -4.60 21.87
C TRP A 100 -9.95 -4.08 22.44
N ARG A 101 -10.16 -4.13 23.76
CA ARG A 101 -11.31 -3.50 24.42
C ARG A 101 -11.40 -2.02 24.03
N PRO A 102 -12.60 -1.47 23.83
CA PRO A 102 -12.76 -0.06 23.50
C PRO A 102 -12.25 0.81 24.65
N THR A 103 -11.43 1.80 24.32
CA THR A 103 -11.00 2.84 25.26
C THR A 103 -12.13 3.82 25.56
N THR A 104 -11.95 4.67 26.57
CA THR A 104 -12.88 5.76 26.87
C THR A 104 -13.09 6.69 25.67
N SER A 105 -12.05 7.02 24.90
CA SER A 105 -12.20 7.88 23.71
C SER A 105 -13.00 7.18 22.61
N GLN A 106 -12.78 5.88 22.40
CA GLN A 106 -13.55 5.09 21.41
C GLN A 106 -15.06 5.04 21.73
N VAL A 107 -15.44 5.10 23.01
CA VAL A 107 -16.86 5.15 23.40
C VAL A 107 -17.41 6.57 23.34
N LEU A 108 -16.68 7.58 23.85
CA LEU A 108 -17.24 8.92 24.07
C LEU A 108 -17.09 9.88 22.88
N VAL A 109 -16.12 9.69 21.99
CA VAL A 109 -15.81 10.61 20.90
C VAL A 109 -16.28 10.03 19.57
N PRO A 110 -17.15 10.71 18.80
CA PRO A 110 -17.49 10.30 17.44
C PRO A 110 -16.26 10.32 16.52
N HIS A 111 -15.96 9.18 15.90
CA HIS A 111 -14.79 8.99 15.06
C HIS A 111 -15.02 7.85 14.05
N HIS A 112 -14.17 7.75 13.03
CA HIS A 112 -14.28 6.74 11.98
C HIS A 112 -13.68 5.38 12.39
N PRO A 113 -14.32 4.23 12.03
CA PRO A 113 -13.85 2.91 12.43
C PRO A 113 -12.39 2.56 12.12
N ILE A 114 -11.74 3.19 11.14
CA ILE A 114 -10.33 2.90 10.81
C ILE A 114 -9.38 3.13 12.00
N MET A 115 -9.72 4.07 12.88
CA MET A 115 -8.93 4.36 14.08
C MET A 115 -9.01 3.20 15.10
N ASP A 116 -10.11 2.45 15.10
CA ASP A 116 -10.28 1.27 15.98
C ASP A 116 -9.34 0.12 15.62
N PHE A 117 -8.80 0.10 14.39
CA PHE A 117 -8.03 -1.02 13.86
C PHE A 117 -6.54 -0.99 14.23
N LEU A 118 -6.09 0.07 14.90
CA LEU A 118 -4.73 0.15 15.43
C LEU A 118 -4.61 -0.69 16.71
N PRO A 119 -3.58 -1.52 16.86
CA PRO A 119 -3.52 -2.51 17.94
C PRO A 119 -3.22 -1.92 19.32
N TRP A 120 -2.73 -0.67 19.39
CA TRP A 120 -2.24 -0.03 20.61
C TRP A 120 -3.30 0.93 21.18
N PRO A 121 -3.84 0.70 22.40
CA PRO A 121 -4.84 1.57 23.03
C PRO A 121 -4.46 3.06 23.04
N ASP A 122 -3.24 3.38 23.49
CA ASP A 122 -2.75 4.77 23.59
C ASP A 122 -2.69 5.48 22.22
N VAL A 123 -2.44 4.72 21.14
CA VAL A 123 -2.40 5.28 19.77
C VAL A 123 -3.81 5.52 19.25
N ARG A 124 -4.76 4.62 19.54
CA ARG A 124 -6.20 4.81 19.25
C ARG A 124 -6.72 6.07 19.95
N ASP A 125 -6.45 6.22 21.24
CA ASP A 125 -6.83 7.42 21.98
C ASP A 125 -6.22 8.69 21.38
N ARG A 126 -4.93 8.69 21.02
CA ARG A 126 -4.28 9.87 20.42
C ARG A 126 -4.87 10.25 19.07
N ILE A 127 -5.09 9.30 18.16
CA ILE A 127 -5.61 9.62 16.83
C ILE A 127 -7.09 10.03 16.86
N ILE A 128 -7.90 9.45 17.75
CA ILE A 128 -9.29 9.86 17.97
C ILE A 128 -9.34 11.30 18.50
N ASN A 129 -8.56 11.60 19.55
CA ASN A 129 -8.50 12.96 20.09
C ASN A 129 -7.93 13.96 19.08
N LEU A 130 -6.95 13.58 18.25
CA LEU A 130 -6.42 14.40 17.16
C LEU A 130 -7.49 14.84 16.16
N PHE A 131 -8.30 13.92 15.66
CA PHE A 131 -9.36 14.25 14.70
C PHE A 131 -10.57 14.92 15.34
N SER A 132 -10.73 14.84 16.68
CA SER A 132 -11.71 15.65 17.42
C SER A 132 -11.35 17.14 17.49
N LEU A 133 -10.09 17.52 17.23
CA LEU A 133 -9.66 18.93 17.21
C LEU A 133 -10.24 19.69 16.01
N PRO A 134 -10.46 21.02 16.15
CA PRO A 134 -10.65 21.92 15.01
C PRO A 134 -9.52 21.78 13.99
N ASP A 135 -9.81 21.95 12.70
CA ASP A 135 -8.87 21.63 11.64
C ASP A 135 -7.58 22.47 11.71
N GLU A 136 -7.70 23.73 12.11
CA GLU A 136 -6.60 24.67 12.29
C GLU A 136 -5.62 24.20 13.37
N ALA A 137 -6.11 23.50 14.39
CA ALA A 137 -5.33 22.95 15.50
C ALA A 137 -4.67 21.59 15.18
N ARG A 138 -5.04 20.94 14.07
CA ARG A 138 -4.43 19.67 13.65
C ARG A 138 -3.03 19.89 13.06
N PRO A 139 -2.10 18.92 13.22
CA PRO A 139 -0.83 18.89 12.49
C PRO A 139 -1.05 18.87 10.97
N PRO A 140 -0.13 19.42 10.16
CA PRO A 140 -0.30 19.57 8.71
C PRO A 140 -0.75 18.30 7.95
N ALA A 141 -0.28 17.10 8.33
CA ALA A 141 -0.67 15.84 7.72
C ALA A 141 -2.16 15.47 7.92
N ALA A 142 -2.76 15.94 9.02
CA ALA A 142 -4.12 15.64 9.45
C ALA A 142 -5.13 16.77 9.14
N ARG A 143 -4.68 17.87 8.53
CA ARG A 143 -5.54 19.00 8.12
C ARG A 143 -6.37 18.68 6.87
N GLY A 144 -7.48 19.38 6.74
CA GLY A 144 -8.41 19.31 5.63
C GLY A 144 -9.33 18.08 5.65
N GLN A 145 -10.33 18.10 4.76
CA GLN A 145 -11.34 17.04 4.64
C GLN A 145 -10.74 15.65 4.33
N LEU A 146 -9.54 15.60 3.75
CA LEU A 146 -8.84 14.37 3.40
C LEU A 146 -7.85 13.92 4.48
N GLY A 147 -7.71 14.59 5.63
CA GLY A 147 -6.72 14.22 6.66
C GLY A 147 -6.83 12.74 7.10
N LEU A 148 -8.05 12.23 7.27
CA LEU A 148 -8.30 10.82 7.60
C LEU A 148 -8.03 9.87 6.42
N VAL A 149 -8.34 10.30 5.20
CA VAL A 149 -8.08 9.53 3.97
C VAL A 149 -6.58 9.41 3.74
N ASN A 150 -5.81 10.47 3.99
CA ASN A 150 -4.35 10.47 3.98
C ASN A 150 -3.80 9.48 5.01
N PHE A 151 -4.35 9.45 6.24
CA PHE A 151 -3.97 8.45 7.23
C PHE A 151 -4.19 7.01 6.73
N ALA A 152 -5.35 6.74 6.11
CA ALA A 152 -5.64 5.42 5.54
C ALA A 152 -4.61 5.02 4.45
N TYR A 153 -4.30 5.93 3.54
CA TYR A 153 -3.29 5.70 2.51
C TYR A 153 -1.88 5.50 3.07
N ASP A 154 -1.45 6.30 4.04
CA ASP A 154 -0.13 6.13 4.68
C ASP A 154 -0.07 4.83 5.51
N LEU A 155 -1.20 4.39 6.10
CA LEU A 155 -1.32 3.14 6.85
C LEU A 155 -1.21 1.91 5.94
N GLU A 156 -1.78 1.97 4.74
CA GLU A 156 -1.79 0.88 3.75
C GLU A 156 -0.68 0.99 2.69
N ASP A 157 0.26 1.94 2.82
CA ASP A 157 1.37 2.13 1.86
C ASP A 157 2.23 0.86 1.70
N SER A 158 2.33 0.39 0.45
CA SER A 158 2.98 -0.87 0.06
C SER A 158 4.46 -0.98 0.46
N GLY A 159 5.17 0.15 0.50
CA GLY A 159 6.60 0.19 0.79
C GLY A 159 6.87 0.30 2.29
N GLU A 160 6.32 1.32 2.92
CA GLU A 160 6.68 1.81 4.24
C GLU A 160 5.45 2.32 5.03
N GLY A 161 4.27 1.74 4.78
CA GLY A 161 3.09 1.79 5.65
C GLY A 161 3.17 0.82 6.82
N ALA A 162 2.03 0.39 7.37
CA ALA A 162 2.02 -0.64 8.41
C ALA A 162 2.45 -2.01 7.86
N ARG A 163 3.05 -2.84 8.73
CA ARG A 163 3.40 -4.23 8.42
C ARG A 163 3.01 -5.13 9.60
N ILE A 164 2.63 -6.37 9.31
CA ILE A 164 2.26 -7.36 10.33
C ILE A 164 3.11 -8.61 10.16
N TRP A 165 3.75 -8.99 11.25
CA TRP A 165 4.57 -10.18 11.42
C TRP A 165 3.73 -11.30 12.06
N GLY A 166 4.21 -12.55 12.00
CA GLY A 166 3.42 -13.68 12.47
C GLY A 166 2.08 -13.85 11.73
N ALA A 167 1.09 -14.42 12.44
CA ALA A 167 -0.23 -14.79 11.94
C ALA A 167 -1.41 -14.26 12.77
N ASP A 168 -1.15 -13.66 13.94
CA ASP A 168 -2.18 -13.10 14.81
C ASP A 168 -2.16 -11.56 14.76
N PRO A 169 -3.19 -10.90 14.19
CA PRO A 169 -3.26 -9.45 14.17
C PRO A 169 -3.66 -8.86 15.52
N TYR A 170 -4.11 -9.67 16.49
CA TYR A 170 -4.49 -9.17 17.81
C TYR A 170 -3.30 -8.99 18.76
N ASP A 171 -2.17 -9.63 18.47
CA ASP A 171 -0.89 -9.40 19.15
C ASP A 171 -0.32 -8.05 18.72
N GLU A 172 -0.36 -7.05 19.61
CA GLU A 172 0.23 -5.75 19.36
C GLU A 172 1.72 -5.81 19.05
N SER A 173 2.43 -6.84 19.53
CA SER A 173 3.88 -7.01 19.32
C SER A 173 4.25 -7.44 17.90
N SER A 174 3.29 -7.97 17.15
CA SER A 174 3.43 -8.39 15.76
C SER A 174 3.32 -7.24 14.74
N TRP A 175 2.96 -6.02 15.16
CA TRP A 175 2.85 -4.87 14.25
C TRP A 175 4.15 -4.05 14.16
N GLU A 176 4.44 -3.56 12.96
CA GLU A 176 5.52 -2.62 12.62
C GLU A 176 4.93 -1.38 11.95
N VAL A 177 5.33 -0.20 12.42
CA VAL A 177 5.12 1.09 11.73
C VAL A 177 6.25 1.28 10.72
N GLY A 178 5.91 1.48 9.46
CA GLY A 178 6.86 1.81 8.40
C GLY A 178 7.25 3.29 8.39
N GLN A 179 8.24 3.65 7.56
CA GLN A 179 8.82 5.00 7.53
C GLN A 179 7.85 6.06 7.00
N VAL A 180 7.01 5.77 6.00
CA VAL A 180 6.06 6.75 5.43
C VAL A 180 4.98 7.08 6.46
N LEU A 181 4.39 6.03 7.06
CA LEU A 181 3.42 6.17 8.15
C LEU A 181 4.03 6.93 9.34
N PHE A 182 5.24 6.56 9.78
CA PHE A 182 5.91 7.24 10.89
C PHE A 182 6.20 8.70 10.59
N GLU A 183 6.79 9.03 9.44
CA GLU A 183 7.25 10.38 9.12
C GLU A 183 6.12 11.41 9.10
N ARG A 184 4.91 10.99 8.68
CA ARG A 184 3.73 11.87 8.61
C ARG A 184 2.90 11.87 9.89
N TRP A 185 2.95 10.81 10.69
CA TRP A 185 2.08 10.59 11.86
C TRP A 185 2.82 10.36 13.19
N TRP A 186 4.14 10.62 13.26
CA TRP A 186 5.01 10.30 14.39
C TRP A 186 4.42 10.66 15.78
N PHE A 187 3.67 11.76 15.86
CA PHE A 187 3.03 12.27 17.07
C PHE A 187 1.94 11.35 17.66
N VAL A 188 1.34 10.44 16.87
CA VAL A 188 0.40 9.45 17.42
C VAL A 188 1.13 8.27 18.07
N PHE A 189 2.36 7.98 17.67
CA PHE A 189 3.11 6.82 18.15
C PHE A 189 3.88 7.14 19.44
N ASP A 190 3.95 6.16 20.35
CA ASP A 190 4.75 6.28 21.58
C ASP A 190 6.14 5.63 21.40
N ARG A 191 7.00 5.77 22.42
CA ARG A 191 8.34 5.18 22.38
C ARG A 191 8.31 3.66 22.26
N LYS A 192 7.36 2.95 22.87
CA LYS A 192 7.27 1.48 22.80
C LYS A 192 6.98 1.03 21.36
N VAL A 193 6.02 1.66 20.70
CA VAL A 193 5.67 1.40 19.29
C VAL A 193 6.87 1.67 18.37
N ILE A 194 7.63 2.74 18.62
CA ILE A 194 8.84 3.06 17.85
C ILE A 194 9.95 2.02 18.10
N GLU A 195 10.23 1.64 19.35
CA GLU A 195 11.24 0.64 19.71
C GLU A 195 10.92 -0.74 19.12
N GLN A 196 9.66 -1.15 19.16
CA GLN A 196 9.15 -2.39 18.57
C GLN A 196 9.22 -2.36 17.04
N SER A 197 8.76 -1.29 16.41
CA SER A 197 8.86 -1.13 14.95
C SER A 197 10.33 -1.19 14.53
N ASN A 198 11.23 -0.55 15.28
CA ASN A 198 12.67 -0.63 15.06
C ASN A 198 13.26 -2.05 15.25
N LYS A 199 12.68 -2.90 16.10
CA LYS A 199 13.05 -4.33 16.18
C LYS A 199 12.72 -5.06 14.89
N TRP A 200 11.51 -4.90 14.36
CA TRP A 200 11.09 -5.52 13.10
C TRP A 200 11.85 -4.97 11.88
N ARG A 201 12.05 -3.65 11.81
CA ARG A 201 12.85 -3.00 10.77
C ARG A 201 14.26 -3.56 10.70
N ARG A 202 14.95 -3.69 11.84
CA ARG A 202 16.27 -4.36 11.90
C ARG A 202 16.23 -5.79 11.40
N LEU A 203 15.20 -6.57 11.77
CA LEU A 203 15.05 -7.97 11.32
C LEU A 203 14.85 -8.10 9.80
N ARG A 204 14.23 -7.11 9.14
CA ARG A 204 14.11 -7.05 7.67
C ARG A 204 15.22 -6.26 6.97
N GLY A 205 16.29 -5.88 7.66
CA GLY A 205 17.41 -5.12 7.09
C GLY A 205 17.12 -3.63 6.80
N ALA A 206 16.02 -3.08 7.30
CA ALA A 206 15.67 -1.67 7.15
C ALA A 206 16.31 -0.79 8.25
N ALA A 207 16.61 0.46 7.89
CA ALA A 207 17.07 1.48 8.84
C ALA A 207 15.99 1.77 9.91
N ALA A 208 16.42 2.20 11.10
CA ALA A 208 15.51 2.66 12.13
C ALA A 208 14.62 3.83 11.65
N LEU A 209 13.45 3.97 12.24
CA LEU A 209 12.52 5.08 12.02
C LEU A 209 13.21 6.41 12.31
N GLN A 210 13.08 7.36 11.38
CA GLN A 210 13.74 8.66 11.43
C GLN A 210 12.76 9.79 11.09
N MET A 211 12.86 10.90 11.82
CA MET A 211 12.27 12.16 11.39
C MET A 211 13.16 12.77 10.31
N ARG A 212 12.63 12.94 9.09
CA ARG A 212 13.38 13.57 7.99
C ARG A 212 13.20 15.10 8.01
N PRO A 213 14.23 15.90 7.67
CA PRO A 213 14.08 17.34 7.53
C PRO A 213 12.99 17.66 6.49
N GLY A 214 11.92 18.35 6.90
CA GLY A 214 10.69 18.55 6.11
C GLY A 214 9.42 17.97 6.75
N SER A 215 9.54 16.99 7.66
CA SER A 215 8.42 16.47 8.46
C SER A 215 8.12 17.31 9.72
N VAL A 216 9.03 18.23 10.08
CA VAL A 216 8.80 19.30 11.06
C VAL A 216 8.60 20.59 10.27
N VAL A 217 7.37 21.11 10.25
CA VAL A 217 7.12 22.47 9.76
C VAL A 217 7.61 23.45 10.81
N ASP A 218 8.66 24.20 10.48
CA ASP A 218 9.15 25.24 11.37
C ASP A 218 8.13 26.39 11.44
N LEU A 219 7.68 26.71 12.65
CA LEU A 219 6.63 27.72 12.85
C LEU A 219 7.19 29.15 12.84
N SER A 220 8.51 29.33 12.74
CA SER A 220 9.15 30.66 12.78
C SER A 220 9.02 31.50 11.50
N GLU A 221 8.62 30.92 10.35
CA GLU A 221 8.59 31.65 9.07
C GLU A 221 7.26 32.36 8.74
N THR A 222 6.26 32.33 9.63
CA THR A 222 4.95 32.99 9.40
C THR A 222 4.82 34.39 10.01
N ALA A 223 5.93 35.01 10.39
CA ALA A 223 5.97 36.36 10.98
C ALA A 223 6.91 37.30 10.22
N ASN A 224 6.50 37.75 9.02
CA ASN A 224 6.93 38.98 8.34
C ASN A 224 5.89 39.39 7.29
#